data_AF-A0A2G9TSM1-F1
#
_entry.id   AF-A0A2G9TSM1-F1
#
_cell.length_a   1.000
_cell.length_b   1.000
_cell.length_c   1.000
_cell.angle_alpha   90.00
_cell.angle_beta   90.00
_cell.angle_gamma   90.00
#
_symmetry.space_group_name_H-M   'P 1'
#
loop_
_entity.id
_entity.type
_entity.pdbx_description
1 polymer ?
#
loop_
_entity_poly.entity_id
_entity_poly.type
_entity_poly.pdbx_seq_one_letter_code
_entity_poly.pdbx_strand_id
1 'polypeptide(L)'
;MLDTILQRKIRLIDYEKIVNNKGKRLVMFGKWAGNAGFIDILHGLGLRLLALGHHTPFLHVGLAHNYSDSHSAINALRDIGYEIALDKMPRSLGPLVFVFTGSGNVSQGAQELFQHLPHEFVDVATLPKVAQKGQLNKVYGCVVTRADHMVSKNGTPFDKAEFEEHPERYISKFATEIAPYATVIINGVYWDARTPRMITIPDAKHLLTPVHRLNCATDQPFDRLSCREEVKGAIITTDGKLAPNYEYIADLRQAKGVTSSHKSRVMGSDEKKVLLLGAGMVSGPFADFYSKQPK
;
A
#
# COMPACT_ATOMS: atom_id res chain seq x y z
N MET A 1 -0.88 -0.68 37.02
CA MET A 1 -2.12 0.15 36.99
C MET A 1 -3.13 -0.32 38.03
N LEU A 2 -3.58 -1.58 37.98
CA LEU A 2 -4.59 -2.10 38.90
C LEU A 2 -4.16 -2.01 40.38
N ASP A 3 -2.91 -2.36 40.69
CA ASP A 3 -2.38 -2.29 42.07
C ASP A 3 -2.49 -0.88 42.64
N THR A 4 -2.23 0.14 41.83
CA THR A 4 -2.35 1.56 42.21
C THR A 4 -3.80 1.97 42.48
N ILE A 5 -4.75 1.47 41.66
CA ILE A 5 -6.19 1.73 41.83
C ILE A 5 -6.65 1.12 43.16
N LEU A 6 -6.23 -0.11 43.46
CA LEU A 6 -6.53 -0.81 44.72
C LEU A 6 -5.93 -0.08 45.92
N GLN A 7 -4.64 0.25 45.87
CA GLN A 7 -3.93 0.96 46.93
C GLN A 7 -4.57 2.31 47.24
N ARG A 8 -4.99 3.04 46.20
CA ARG A 8 -5.65 4.36 46.33
C ARG A 8 -7.16 4.28 46.60
N LYS A 9 -7.73 3.07 46.77
CA LYS A 9 -9.16 2.85 47.02
C LYS A 9 -10.07 3.52 45.98
N ILE A 10 -9.64 3.51 44.71
CA ILE A 10 -10.39 4.11 43.58
C ILE A 10 -11.41 3.11 43.05
N ARG A 11 -12.61 3.58 42.71
CA ARG A 11 -13.61 2.80 41.95
C ARG A 11 -13.32 2.89 40.46
N LEU A 12 -12.89 1.79 39.86
CA LEU A 12 -12.73 1.65 38.41
C LEU A 12 -14.04 1.15 37.79
N ILE A 13 -14.56 1.87 36.79
CA ILE A 13 -15.69 1.42 35.97
C ILE A 13 -15.16 1.14 34.57
N ASP A 14 -15.04 -0.13 34.23
CA ASP A 14 -14.62 -0.56 32.89
C ASP A 14 -15.84 -0.64 31.97
N TYR A 15 -15.91 0.28 31.00
CA TYR A 15 -17.01 0.33 30.03
C TYR A 15 -17.05 -0.90 29.11
N GLU A 16 -15.96 -1.65 29.00
CA GLU A 16 -15.95 -2.92 28.27
C GLU A 16 -16.76 -4.01 28.96
N LYS A 17 -16.92 -3.90 30.29
CA LYS A 17 -17.66 -4.83 31.15
C LYS A 17 -19.12 -4.45 31.35
N ILE A 18 -19.60 -3.38 30.71
CA ILE A 18 -21.04 -3.05 30.70
C ILE A 18 -21.75 -4.03 29.76
N VAL A 19 -22.31 -5.08 30.34
CA VAL A 19 -23.01 -6.17 29.66
C VAL A 19 -24.45 -6.31 30.14
N ASN A 20 -25.31 -6.89 29.32
CA ASN A 20 -26.66 -7.29 29.74
C ASN A 20 -26.65 -8.63 30.49
N ASN A 21 -27.84 -9.08 30.94
CA ASN A 21 -28.03 -10.34 31.65
C ASN A 21 -27.63 -11.60 30.85
N LYS A 22 -27.39 -11.48 29.54
CA LYS A 22 -26.91 -12.56 28.66
C LYS A 22 -25.41 -12.46 28.36
N GLY A 23 -24.68 -11.58 29.05
CA GLY A 23 -23.25 -11.35 28.83
C GLY A 23 -22.91 -10.56 27.56
N LYS A 24 -23.90 -10.01 26.84
CA LYS A 24 -23.66 -9.19 25.64
C LYS A 24 -23.29 -7.76 26.04
N ARG A 25 -22.14 -7.27 25.56
CA ARG A 25 -21.68 -5.88 25.74
C ARG A 25 -22.70 -4.89 25.16
N LEU A 26 -23.03 -3.84 25.93
CA LEU A 26 -24.01 -2.82 25.56
C LEU A 26 -23.36 -1.58 24.93
N VAL A 27 -22.16 -1.22 25.37
CA VAL A 27 -21.44 -0.04 24.88
C VAL A 27 -20.40 -0.47 23.85
N MET A 28 -20.60 -0.12 22.58
CA MET A 28 -19.68 -0.48 21.48
C MET A 28 -19.39 0.72 20.58
N PHE A 29 -18.11 1.08 20.46
CA PHE A 29 -17.67 2.19 19.59
C PHE A 29 -17.21 1.73 18.20
N GLY A 30 -17.17 0.42 17.96
CA GLY A 30 -16.59 -0.16 16.74
C GLY A 30 -17.18 0.40 15.44
N LYS A 31 -18.49 0.67 15.41
CA LYS A 31 -19.15 1.23 14.23
C LYS A 31 -18.62 2.62 13.87
N TRP A 32 -18.51 3.50 14.86
CA TRP A 32 -17.95 4.85 14.69
C TRP A 32 -16.46 4.82 14.33
N ALA A 33 -15.70 3.86 14.88
CA ALA A 33 -14.32 3.65 14.48
C ALA A 33 -14.20 3.23 13.01
N GLY A 34 -15.13 2.40 12.52
CA GLY A 34 -15.26 2.06 11.10
C GLY A 34 -15.56 3.27 10.23
N ASN A 35 -16.51 4.11 10.65
CA ASN A 35 -16.87 5.34 9.94
C ASN A 35 -15.67 6.30 9.82
N ALA A 36 -15.07 6.69 10.95
CA ALA A 36 -13.94 7.61 10.97
C ALA A 36 -12.74 7.03 10.20
N GLY A 37 -12.43 5.75 10.43
CA GLY A 37 -11.32 5.07 9.76
C GLY A 37 -11.50 5.00 8.25
N PHE A 38 -12.71 4.81 7.75
CA PHE A 38 -12.97 4.80 6.30
C PHE A 38 -12.74 6.17 5.66
N ILE A 39 -13.15 7.25 6.32
CA ILE A 39 -12.89 8.62 5.86
C ILE A 39 -11.38 8.89 5.79
N ASP A 40 -10.66 8.55 6.85
CA ASP A 40 -9.20 8.75 6.91
C ASP A 40 -8.46 7.89 5.86
N ILE A 41 -8.96 6.67 5.58
CA ILE A 41 -8.44 5.82 4.52
C ILE A 41 -8.64 6.47 3.15
N LEU A 42 -9.80 7.07 2.86
CA LEU A 42 -10.04 7.76 1.60
C LEU A 42 -9.17 9.01 1.45
N HIS A 43 -9.00 9.78 2.51
CA HIS A 43 -8.06 10.89 2.54
C HIS A 43 -6.63 10.41 2.22
N GLY A 44 -6.16 9.37 2.92
CA GLY A 44 -4.85 8.77 2.69
C GLY A 44 -4.69 8.19 1.27
N LEU A 45 -5.75 7.61 0.71
CA LEU A 45 -5.80 7.15 -0.67
C LEU A 45 -5.61 8.32 -1.64
N GLY A 46 -6.30 9.44 -1.43
CA GLY A 46 -6.13 10.66 -2.23
C GLY A 46 -4.68 11.13 -2.25
N LEU A 47 -4.05 11.26 -1.08
CA LEU A 47 -2.65 11.65 -0.95
C LEU A 47 -1.69 10.65 -1.64
N ARG A 48 -1.93 9.35 -1.45
CA ARG A 48 -1.13 8.30 -2.10
C ARG A 48 -1.22 8.40 -3.63
N LEU A 49 -2.43 8.54 -4.17
CA LEU A 49 -2.64 8.61 -5.62
C LEU A 49 -2.04 9.88 -6.21
N LEU A 50 -2.10 11.00 -5.49
CA LEU A 50 -1.39 12.22 -5.87
C LEU A 50 0.12 12.04 -5.89
N ALA A 51 0.70 11.37 -4.89
CA ALA A 51 2.13 11.04 -4.87
C ALA A 51 2.54 10.12 -6.04
N LEU A 52 1.61 9.34 -6.58
CA LEU A 52 1.79 8.52 -7.79
C LEU A 52 1.52 9.32 -9.09
N GLY A 53 1.22 10.61 -9.01
CA GLY A 53 0.99 11.49 -10.15
C GLY A 53 -0.45 11.54 -10.65
N HIS A 54 -1.42 11.07 -9.85
CA HIS A 54 -2.83 11.04 -10.21
C HIS A 54 -3.63 12.09 -9.45
N HIS A 55 -4.33 12.95 -10.19
CA HIS A 55 -5.40 13.78 -9.65
C HIS A 55 -6.68 12.95 -9.60
N THR A 56 -7.26 12.76 -8.41
CA THR A 56 -8.47 11.94 -8.22
C THR A 56 -9.46 12.63 -7.28
N PRO A 57 -10.77 12.35 -7.38
CA PRO A 57 -11.78 12.92 -6.48
C PRO A 57 -11.48 12.69 -4.99
N PHE A 58 -10.76 11.62 -4.63
CA PHE A 58 -10.37 11.34 -3.24
C PHE A 58 -9.54 12.45 -2.59
N LEU A 59 -8.92 13.34 -3.37
CA LEU A 59 -8.21 14.51 -2.84
C LEU A 59 -9.13 15.53 -2.16
N HIS A 60 -10.42 15.51 -2.46
CA HIS A 60 -11.41 16.41 -1.86
C HIS A 60 -11.88 15.93 -0.48
N VAL A 61 -11.52 14.71 -0.07
CA VAL A 61 -11.89 14.17 1.25
C VAL A 61 -10.87 14.64 2.29
N GLY A 62 -11.33 15.38 3.30
CA GLY A 62 -10.54 15.71 4.49
C GLY A 62 -10.48 14.56 5.51
N LEU A 63 -9.59 14.66 6.50
CA LEU A 63 -9.57 13.76 7.65
C LEU A 63 -10.88 13.83 8.45
N ALA A 64 -11.26 12.73 9.11
CA ALA A 64 -12.54 12.60 9.80
C ALA A 64 -12.79 13.69 10.84
N HIS A 65 -11.74 14.12 11.55
CA HIS A 65 -11.82 15.15 12.59
C HIS A 65 -11.99 16.58 12.04
N ASN A 66 -11.85 16.78 10.72
CA ASN A 66 -12.07 18.09 10.10
C ASN A 66 -13.55 18.36 9.82
N TYR A 67 -14.42 17.35 9.91
CA TYR A 67 -15.85 17.54 9.75
C TYR A 67 -16.49 17.86 11.11
N SER A 68 -17.32 18.90 11.14
CA SER A 68 -18.07 19.32 12.33
C SER A 68 -19.10 18.29 12.79
N ASP A 69 -19.61 17.50 11.84
CA ASP A 69 -20.69 16.55 12.03
C ASP A 69 -20.66 15.45 10.96
N SER A 70 -21.39 14.36 11.22
CA SER A 70 -21.44 13.20 10.32
C SER A 70 -22.11 13.50 8.98
N HIS A 71 -23.05 14.45 8.92
CA HIS A 71 -23.75 14.80 7.69
C HIS A 71 -22.81 15.50 6.71
N SER A 72 -21.99 16.42 7.21
CA SER A 72 -20.94 17.08 6.42
C SER A 72 -19.94 16.07 5.83
N ALA A 73 -19.51 15.08 6.62
CA ALA A 73 -18.64 14.00 6.13
C ALA A 73 -19.31 13.13 5.05
N ILE A 74 -20.58 12.77 5.25
CA ILE A 74 -21.36 11.99 4.27
C ILE A 74 -21.53 12.76 2.95
N ASN A 75 -21.79 14.08 3.02
CA ASN A 75 -21.94 14.89 1.82
C ASN A 75 -20.62 14.98 1.03
N ALA A 76 -19.48 15.13 1.71
CA ALA A 76 -18.18 15.06 1.04
C ALA A 76 -17.96 13.72 0.31
N LEU A 77 -18.40 12.60 0.90
CA LEU A 77 -18.37 11.29 0.23
C LEU A 77 -19.30 11.22 -0.98
N ARG A 78 -20.49 11.79 -0.90
CA ARG A 78 -21.44 11.84 -2.03
C ARG A 78 -20.92 12.69 -3.17
N ASP A 79 -20.27 13.82 -2.86
CA ASP A 79 -19.69 14.72 -3.85
C ASP A 79 -18.60 14.01 -4.66
N ILE A 80 -17.65 13.35 -3.98
CA ILE A 80 -16.64 12.56 -4.69
C ILE A 80 -17.25 11.35 -5.41
N GLY A 81 -18.33 10.78 -4.87
CA GLY A 81 -19.06 9.69 -5.50
C GLY A 81 -19.68 10.12 -6.83
N TYR A 82 -20.25 11.32 -6.89
CA TYR A 82 -20.77 11.90 -8.12
C TYR A 82 -19.65 12.11 -9.15
N GLU A 83 -18.49 12.59 -8.73
CA GLU A 83 -17.33 12.74 -9.61
C GLU A 83 -16.82 11.41 -10.18
N ILE A 84 -16.78 10.36 -9.37
CA ILE A 84 -16.43 9.00 -9.82
C ILE A 84 -17.45 8.52 -10.87
N ALA A 85 -18.75 8.70 -10.62
CA ALA A 85 -19.81 8.30 -11.54
C ALA A 85 -19.75 9.02 -12.90
N LEU A 86 -19.18 10.23 -12.94
CA LEU A 86 -18.92 11.01 -14.15
C LEU A 86 -17.58 10.67 -14.85
N ASP A 87 -16.99 9.52 -14.55
CA ASP A 87 -15.72 9.06 -15.15
C ASP A 87 -14.53 10.02 -14.92
N LYS A 88 -14.53 10.80 -13.82
CA LYS A 88 -13.39 11.66 -13.45
C LYS A 88 -12.20 10.91 -12.85
N MET A 89 -12.24 9.58 -12.82
CA MET A 89 -11.14 8.73 -12.39
C MET A 89 -10.13 8.50 -13.53
N PRO A 90 -8.81 8.63 -13.29
CA PRO A 90 -7.80 8.33 -14.29
C PRO A 90 -7.84 6.86 -14.75
N ARG A 91 -7.92 6.64 -16.06
CA ARG A 91 -7.99 5.28 -16.64
C ARG A 91 -6.78 4.40 -16.31
N SER A 92 -5.62 5.01 -16.08
CA SER A 92 -4.38 4.32 -15.71
C SER A 92 -4.45 3.59 -14.36
N LEU A 93 -5.39 3.95 -13.49
CA LEU A 93 -5.57 3.30 -12.18
C LEU A 93 -6.32 1.97 -12.30
N GLY A 94 -7.08 1.78 -13.37
CA GLY A 94 -8.00 0.66 -13.50
C GLY A 94 -9.11 0.67 -12.43
N PRO A 95 -9.85 -0.44 -12.32
CA PRO A 95 -10.95 -0.58 -11.36
C PRO A 95 -10.42 -0.58 -9.92
N LEU A 96 -11.06 0.20 -9.04
CA LEU A 96 -10.67 0.26 -7.64
C LEU A 96 -11.44 -0.74 -6.79
N VAL A 97 -10.72 -1.53 -6.01
CA VAL A 97 -11.27 -2.60 -5.16
C VAL A 97 -10.97 -2.34 -3.70
N PHE A 98 -12.02 -2.22 -2.89
CA PHE A 98 -12.01 -2.01 -1.45
C PHE A 98 -12.36 -3.33 -0.76
N VAL A 99 -11.38 -3.91 -0.08
CA VAL A 99 -11.53 -5.18 0.65
C VAL A 99 -11.76 -4.90 2.12
N PHE A 100 -12.92 -5.27 2.63
CA PHE A 100 -13.32 -5.15 4.04
C PHE A 100 -13.08 -6.47 4.76
N THR A 101 -12.18 -6.51 5.73
CA THR A 101 -11.91 -7.74 6.47
C THR A 101 -12.79 -7.82 7.72
N GLY A 102 -13.38 -9.00 7.93
CA GLY A 102 -14.26 -9.28 9.06
C GLY A 102 -15.69 -8.78 8.89
N SER A 103 -16.57 -9.28 9.75
CA SER A 103 -18.02 -9.00 9.76
C SER A 103 -18.48 -8.21 11.00
N GLY A 104 -17.53 -7.70 11.80
CA GLY A 104 -17.83 -6.96 13.03
C GLY A 104 -18.25 -5.51 12.78
N ASN A 105 -18.53 -4.79 13.88
CA ASN A 105 -19.04 -3.41 13.84
C ASN A 105 -18.13 -2.44 13.07
N VAL A 106 -16.81 -2.61 13.14
CA VAL A 106 -15.85 -1.75 12.42
C VAL A 106 -16.00 -1.91 10.91
N SER A 107 -16.02 -3.15 10.42
CA SER A 107 -16.22 -3.46 9.01
C SER A 107 -17.58 -2.94 8.52
N GLN A 108 -18.65 -3.15 9.31
CA GLN A 108 -19.99 -2.67 8.97
C GLN A 108 -20.06 -1.13 8.91
N GLY A 109 -19.41 -0.42 9.83
CA GLY A 109 -19.35 1.06 9.79
C GLY A 109 -18.63 1.58 8.55
N ALA A 110 -17.49 0.98 8.19
CA ALA A 110 -16.79 1.34 6.96
C ALA A 110 -17.64 1.05 5.70
N GLN A 111 -18.34 -0.09 5.67
CA GLN A 111 -19.26 -0.43 4.58
C GLN A 111 -20.43 0.53 4.47
N GLU A 112 -20.97 1.04 5.59
CA GLU A 112 -22.05 2.03 5.58
C GLU A 112 -21.64 3.31 4.86
N LEU A 113 -20.44 3.82 5.14
CA LEU A 113 -19.93 5.00 4.44
C LEU A 113 -19.54 4.69 2.99
N PHE A 114 -19.01 3.50 2.71
CA PHE A 114 -18.69 3.06 1.35
C PHE A 114 -19.93 3.07 0.45
N GLN A 115 -21.11 2.79 0.99
CA GLN A 115 -22.36 2.79 0.22
C GLN A 115 -22.77 4.19 -0.30
N HIS A 116 -22.14 5.27 0.18
CA HIS A 116 -22.34 6.61 -0.38
C HIS A 116 -21.54 6.89 -1.65
N LEU A 117 -20.61 6.00 -2.03
CA LEU A 117 -19.93 6.02 -3.32
C LEU A 117 -20.74 5.22 -4.37
N PRO A 118 -20.57 5.50 -5.68
CA PRO A 118 -21.08 4.59 -6.72
C PRO A 118 -20.34 3.27 -6.59
N HIS A 119 -21.05 2.20 -6.21
CA HIS A 119 -20.39 0.96 -5.83
C HIS A 119 -21.09 -0.29 -6.32
N GLU A 120 -20.33 -1.39 -6.34
CA GLU A 120 -20.83 -2.75 -6.53
C GLU A 120 -20.12 -3.69 -5.56
N PHE A 121 -20.87 -4.47 -4.77
CA PHE A 121 -20.30 -5.51 -3.94
C PHE A 121 -20.11 -6.80 -4.74
N VAL A 122 -18.91 -7.39 -4.67
CA VAL A 122 -18.53 -8.61 -5.37
C VAL A 122 -17.95 -9.64 -4.39
N ASP A 123 -18.04 -10.91 -4.76
CA ASP A 123 -17.42 -12.00 -4.02
C ASP A 123 -15.91 -12.10 -4.29
N VAL A 124 -15.22 -12.86 -3.45
CA VAL A 124 -13.76 -13.08 -3.57
C VAL A 124 -13.41 -13.73 -4.91
N ALA A 125 -14.23 -14.65 -5.40
CA ALA A 125 -14.00 -15.36 -6.66
C ALA A 125 -14.05 -14.44 -7.89
N THR A 126 -14.73 -13.30 -7.79
CA THR A 126 -14.92 -12.34 -8.88
C THR A 126 -13.83 -11.26 -8.91
N LEU A 127 -13.01 -11.12 -7.86
CA LEU A 127 -11.93 -10.13 -7.78
C LEU A 127 -10.98 -10.14 -9.01
N PRO A 128 -10.49 -11.30 -9.52
CA PRO A 128 -9.61 -11.31 -10.68
C PRO A 128 -10.27 -10.76 -11.94
N LYS A 129 -11.58 -10.99 -12.10
CA LYS A 129 -12.35 -10.49 -13.25
C LYS A 129 -12.54 -8.98 -13.16
N VAL A 130 -12.87 -8.48 -11.97
CA VAL A 130 -13.04 -7.05 -11.69
C VAL A 130 -11.74 -6.31 -11.92
N ALA A 131 -10.61 -6.82 -11.43
CA ALA A 131 -9.30 -6.17 -11.62
C ALA A 131 -8.93 -5.97 -13.11
N GLN A 132 -9.41 -6.85 -14.00
CA GLN A 132 -9.11 -6.77 -15.44
C GLN A 132 -10.16 -6.01 -16.25
N LYS A 133 -11.45 -6.15 -15.92
CA LYS A 133 -12.58 -5.71 -16.76
C LYS A 133 -13.63 -4.88 -16.02
N GLY A 134 -13.34 -4.48 -14.79
CA GLY A 134 -14.23 -3.63 -14.01
C GLY A 134 -14.47 -2.27 -14.70
N GLN A 135 -15.61 -1.69 -14.41
CA GLN A 135 -15.96 -0.34 -14.85
C GLN A 135 -15.25 0.69 -13.97
N LEU A 136 -14.96 1.86 -14.53
CA LEU A 136 -14.19 2.92 -13.85
C LEU A 136 -15.07 3.99 -13.21
N ASN A 137 -16.36 4.01 -13.55
CA ASN A 137 -17.36 4.93 -13.01
C ASN A 137 -17.92 4.48 -11.64
N LYS A 138 -17.34 3.44 -11.03
CA LYS A 138 -17.71 2.93 -9.71
C LYS A 138 -16.54 2.26 -9.02
N VAL A 139 -16.69 2.06 -7.72
CA VAL A 139 -15.75 1.31 -6.88
C VAL A 139 -16.32 -0.04 -6.50
N TYR A 140 -15.46 -1.04 -6.34
CA TYR A 140 -15.86 -2.40 -6.01
C TYR A 140 -15.61 -2.69 -4.54
N GLY A 141 -16.61 -3.20 -3.83
CA GLY A 141 -16.49 -3.62 -2.44
C GLY A 141 -16.42 -5.14 -2.35
N CYS A 142 -15.56 -5.68 -1.50
CA CYS A 142 -15.53 -7.12 -1.22
C CYS A 142 -15.40 -7.35 0.28
N VAL A 143 -16.34 -8.09 0.86
CA VAL A 143 -16.30 -8.45 2.28
C VAL A 143 -15.64 -9.80 2.42
N VAL A 144 -14.54 -9.85 3.18
CA VAL A 144 -13.72 -11.04 3.37
C VAL A 144 -13.80 -11.48 4.82
N THR A 145 -14.36 -12.66 5.03
CA THR A 145 -14.44 -13.34 6.31
C THR A 145 -13.28 -14.33 6.47
N ARG A 146 -13.15 -14.91 7.67
CA ARG A 146 -12.14 -15.95 7.91
C ARG A 146 -12.32 -17.17 6.99
N ALA A 147 -13.56 -17.55 6.71
CA ALA A 147 -13.84 -18.71 5.84
C ALA A 147 -13.33 -18.52 4.40
N ASP A 148 -13.20 -17.27 3.94
CA ASP A 148 -12.78 -16.98 2.56
C ASP A 148 -11.28 -17.11 2.32
N HIS A 149 -10.46 -17.06 3.38
CA HIS A 149 -9.00 -17.02 3.22
C HIS A 149 -8.22 -17.89 4.22
N MET A 150 -8.87 -18.41 5.26
CA MET A 150 -8.24 -19.34 6.18
C MET A 150 -8.47 -20.76 5.69
N VAL A 151 -7.40 -21.52 5.53
CA VAL A 151 -7.46 -22.93 5.13
C VAL A 151 -6.59 -23.74 6.09
N SER A 152 -7.04 -24.93 6.45
CA SER A 152 -6.19 -25.84 7.24
C SER A 152 -4.92 -26.18 6.46
N LYS A 153 -3.81 -26.39 7.17
CA LYS A 153 -2.56 -26.88 6.57
C LYS A 153 -2.74 -28.22 5.84
N ASN A 154 -3.76 -28.99 6.22
CA ASN A 154 -4.12 -30.26 5.58
C ASN A 154 -5.05 -30.09 4.37
N GLY A 155 -5.41 -28.85 4.00
CA GLY A 155 -6.28 -28.54 2.86
C GLY A 155 -7.77 -28.66 3.13
N THR A 156 -8.18 -28.91 4.38
CA THR A 156 -9.61 -28.95 4.74
C THR A 156 -10.22 -27.54 4.81
N PRO A 157 -11.53 -27.40 4.55
CA PRO A 157 -12.25 -26.13 4.69
C PRO A 157 -12.14 -25.54 6.09
N PHE A 158 -12.38 -24.23 6.20
CA PHE A 158 -12.37 -23.51 7.47
C PHE A 158 -13.44 -24.02 8.43
N ASP A 159 -13.02 -24.49 9.62
CA ASP A 159 -13.91 -24.73 10.75
C ASP A 159 -13.67 -23.66 11.83
N LYS A 160 -14.76 -23.02 12.27
CA LYS A 160 -14.68 -21.93 13.24
C LYS A 160 -14.30 -22.42 14.64
N ALA A 161 -14.86 -23.55 15.09
CA ALA A 161 -14.62 -24.06 16.44
C ALA A 161 -13.18 -24.58 16.54
N GLU A 162 -12.71 -25.32 15.54
CA GLU A 162 -11.32 -25.78 15.51
C GLU A 162 -10.34 -24.60 15.44
N PHE A 163 -10.63 -23.58 14.63
CA PHE A 163 -9.76 -22.40 14.54
C PHE A 163 -9.66 -21.63 15.86
N GLU A 164 -10.72 -21.60 16.67
CA GLU A 164 -10.71 -20.93 17.98
C GLU A 164 -9.81 -21.67 18.98
N GLU A 165 -9.76 -23.00 18.92
CA GLU A 165 -8.93 -23.84 19.80
C GLU A 165 -7.49 -24.00 19.29
N HIS A 166 -7.32 -24.17 17.97
CA HIS A 166 -6.08 -24.53 17.30
C HIS A 166 -5.77 -23.65 16.06
N PRO A 167 -5.63 -22.32 16.23
CA PRO A 167 -5.38 -21.41 15.12
C PRO A 167 -4.07 -21.70 14.37
N GLU A 168 -3.09 -22.33 15.02
CA GLU A 168 -1.80 -22.71 14.45
C GLU A 168 -1.89 -23.76 13.34
N ARG A 169 -3.01 -24.48 13.24
CA ARG A 169 -3.26 -25.48 12.18
C ARG A 169 -3.69 -24.85 10.87
N TYR A 170 -3.98 -23.54 10.87
CA TYR A 170 -4.47 -22.82 9.71
C TYR A 170 -3.39 -21.95 9.08
N ILE A 171 -3.55 -21.69 7.79
CA ILE A 171 -2.77 -20.73 7.01
C ILE A 171 -3.70 -19.75 6.32
N SER A 172 -3.22 -18.52 6.13
CA SER A 172 -3.94 -17.47 5.41
C SER A 172 -3.50 -17.43 3.95
N LYS A 173 -4.47 -17.56 3.05
CA LYS A 173 -4.31 -17.36 1.60
C LYS A 173 -4.61 -15.93 1.15
N PHE A 174 -4.89 -15.03 2.10
CA PHE A 174 -5.29 -13.66 1.81
C PHE A 174 -4.25 -12.92 0.96
N ALA A 175 -2.96 -13.04 1.30
CA ALA A 175 -1.87 -12.39 0.59
C ALA A 175 -1.73 -12.82 -0.89
N THR A 176 -2.09 -14.05 -1.23
CA THR A 176 -1.90 -14.62 -2.57
C THR A 176 -3.16 -14.59 -3.42
N GLU A 177 -4.33 -14.76 -2.82
CA GLU A 177 -5.59 -14.94 -3.56
C GLU A 177 -6.49 -13.70 -3.53
N ILE A 178 -6.30 -12.77 -2.59
CA ILE A 178 -7.18 -11.59 -2.39
C ILE A 178 -6.41 -10.28 -2.52
N ALA A 179 -5.36 -10.12 -1.71
CA ALA A 179 -4.57 -8.89 -1.62
C ALA A 179 -4.00 -8.39 -2.97
N PRO A 180 -3.61 -9.24 -3.94
CA PRO A 180 -3.12 -8.77 -5.24
C PRO A 180 -4.15 -7.98 -6.05
N TYR A 181 -5.45 -8.19 -5.77
CA TYR A 181 -6.55 -7.50 -6.45
C TYR A 181 -7.10 -6.32 -5.64
N ALA A 182 -6.62 -6.10 -4.41
CA ALA A 182 -7.10 -5.05 -3.53
C ALA A 182 -6.35 -3.74 -3.80
N THR A 183 -7.10 -2.68 -4.10
CA THR A 183 -6.56 -1.30 -4.07
C THR A 183 -6.42 -0.83 -2.62
N VAL A 184 -7.43 -1.12 -1.81
CA VAL A 184 -7.53 -0.70 -0.41
C VAL A 184 -7.94 -1.89 0.44
N ILE A 185 -7.26 -2.09 1.56
CA ILE A 185 -7.63 -3.10 2.56
C ILE A 185 -8.06 -2.38 3.83
N ILE A 186 -9.33 -2.52 4.18
CA ILE A 186 -9.93 -1.98 5.40
C ILE A 186 -9.92 -3.10 6.43
N ASN A 187 -8.95 -3.05 7.34
CA ASN A 187 -8.78 -4.09 8.34
C ASN A 187 -9.77 -3.93 9.50
N GLY A 188 -10.84 -4.73 9.50
CA GLY A 188 -11.87 -4.74 10.55
C GLY A 188 -11.72 -5.90 11.54
N VAL A 189 -10.64 -6.69 11.44
CA VAL A 189 -10.41 -7.85 12.32
C VAL A 189 -9.36 -7.58 13.40
N TYR A 190 -9.64 -8.11 14.59
CA TYR A 190 -8.64 -8.25 15.64
C TYR A 190 -7.70 -9.41 15.30
N TRP A 191 -6.40 -9.22 15.57
CA TRP A 191 -5.36 -10.22 15.39
C TRP A 191 -4.75 -10.62 16.74
N ASP A 192 -4.52 -11.92 16.91
CA ASP A 192 -3.89 -12.51 18.09
C ASP A 192 -2.57 -13.15 17.67
N ALA A 193 -1.57 -13.19 18.55
CA ALA A 193 -0.23 -13.66 18.19
C ALA A 193 -0.19 -15.13 17.72
N ARG A 194 -1.18 -15.93 18.13
CA ARG A 194 -1.33 -17.33 17.76
C ARG A 194 -1.98 -17.52 16.38
N THR A 195 -2.64 -16.50 15.84
CA THR A 195 -3.34 -16.61 14.55
C THR A 195 -2.42 -16.25 13.38
N PRO A 196 -2.55 -16.96 12.25
CA PRO A 196 -1.76 -16.65 11.06
C PRO A 196 -2.02 -15.21 10.61
N ARG A 197 -0.95 -14.51 10.21
CA ARG A 197 -1.04 -13.15 9.68
C ARG A 197 -1.71 -13.18 8.31
N MET A 198 -2.58 -12.20 8.04
CA MET A 198 -3.20 -12.04 6.72
C MET A 198 -2.18 -11.67 5.64
N ILE A 199 -1.24 -10.78 5.99
CA ILE A 199 -0.13 -10.33 5.16
C ILE A 199 1.12 -10.32 6.04
N THR A 200 2.15 -11.06 5.65
CA THR A 200 3.47 -11.02 6.28
C THR A 200 4.34 -9.89 5.68
N ILE A 201 5.49 -9.60 6.31
CA ILE A 201 6.42 -8.60 5.75
C ILE A 201 6.92 -9.00 4.35
N PRO A 202 7.32 -10.27 4.09
CA PRO A 202 7.62 -10.74 2.73
C PRO A 202 6.46 -10.54 1.75
N ASP A 203 5.24 -10.87 2.15
CA ASP A 203 4.05 -10.70 1.30
C ASP A 203 3.85 -9.22 0.94
N ALA A 204 3.94 -8.32 1.93
CA ALA A 204 3.80 -6.88 1.71
C ALA A 204 4.87 -6.35 0.76
N LYS A 205 6.12 -6.81 0.87
CA LYS A 205 7.19 -6.45 -0.07
C LYS A 205 6.85 -6.92 -1.48
N HIS A 206 6.36 -8.14 -1.64
CA HIS A 206 5.95 -8.67 -2.93
C HIS A 206 4.79 -7.87 -3.55
N LEU A 207 3.73 -7.62 -2.77
CA LEU A 207 2.55 -6.86 -3.18
C LEU A 207 2.85 -5.40 -3.52
N LEU A 208 3.80 -4.77 -2.81
CA LEU A 208 4.18 -3.38 -3.04
C LEU A 208 5.22 -3.21 -4.14
N THR A 209 5.83 -4.29 -4.63
CA THR A 209 6.77 -4.24 -5.75
C THR A 209 5.95 -4.06 -7.03
N PRO A 210 6.05 -2.90 -7.71
CA PRO A 210 5.30 -2.72 -8.95
C PRO A 210 5.82 -3.71 -9.99
N VAL A 211 4.90 -4.44 -10.63
CA VAL A 211 5.19 -5.46 -11.65
C VAL A 211 6.01 -4.89 -12.83
N HIS A 212 6.02 -3.57 -12.99
CA HIS A 212 6.72 -2.83 -14.05
C HIS A 212 7.71 -1.79 -13.49
N ARG A 213 8.50 -2.11 -12.47
CA ARG A 213 9.69 -1.30 -12.18
C ARG A 213 10.89 -1.85 -12.94
N LEU A 214 11.42 -1.04 -13.86
CA LEU A 214 12.87 -0.86 -13.84
C LEU A 214 13.19 -0.20 -12.51
N ASN A 215 13.73 -0.97 -11.58
CA ASN A 215 14.45 -0.41 -10.45
C ASN A 215 15.96 -0.50 -10.76
N CYS A 216 16.77 0.22 -10.02
CA CYS A 216 18.23 0.10 -10.14
C CYS A 216 18.77 -1.15 -9.42
N ALA A 217 17.89 -2.02 -8.91
CA ALA A 217 18.28 -3.26 -8.26
C ALA A 217 18.54 -4.33 -9.33
N THR A 218 19.55 -5.15 -9.12
CA THR A 218 19.96 -6.22 -10.05
C THR A 218 19.35 -7.57 -9.68
N ASP A 219 18.26 -7.55 -8.89
CA ASP A 219 17.56 -8.75 -8.42
C ASP A 219 16.99 -9.58 -9.59
N GLN A 220 16.71 -8.94 -10.73
CA GLN A 220 16.30 -9.59 -11.97
C GLN A 220 17.42 -9.51 -13.03
N PRO A 221 17.78 -10.62 -13.70
CA PRO A 221 18.75 -10.60 -14.79
C PRO A 221 18.30 -9.69 -15.94
N PHE A 222 19.25 -9.00 -16.56
CA PHE A 222 19.01 -8.05 -17.65
C PHE A 222 18.10 -8.59 -18.76
N ASP A 223 18.32 -9.85 -19.17
CA ASP A 223 17.55 -10.47 -20.26
C ASP A 223 16.08 -10.67 -19.91
N ARG A 224 15.77 -10.82 -18.62
CA ARG A 224 14.42 -11.06 -18.10
C ARG A 224 13.70 -9.79 -17.66
N LEU A 225 14.33 -8.61 -17.77
CA LEU A 225 13.71 -7.34 -17.43
C LEU A 225 12.42 -7.13 -18.25
N SER A 226 11.30 -7.07 -17.55
CA SER A 226 9.99 -6.81 -18.14
C SER A 226 9.79 -5.32 -18.37
N CYS A 227 10.32 -4.80 -19.49
CA CYS A 227 10.15 -3.41 -19.88
C CYS A 227 10.18 -3.22 -21.40
N ARG A 228 9.80 -2.02 -21.87
CA ARG A 228 9.87 -1.67 -23.29
C ARG A 228 11.32 -1.71 -23.79
N GLU A 229 11.53 -2.17 -25.02
CA GLU A 229 12.87 -2.33 -25.62
C GLU A 229 13.65 -1.00 -25.67
N GLU A 230 12.98 0.13 -25.85
CA GLU A 230 13.62 1.45 -25.84
C GLU A 230 14.21 1.76 -24.45
N VAL A 231 13.53 1.35 -23.38
CA VAL A 231 13.99 1.55 -22.01
C VAL A 231 15.07 0.53 -21.65
N LYS A 232 14.92 -0.72 -22.09
CA LYS A 232 15.95 -1.76 -21.96
C LYS A 232 17.25 -1.35 -22.67
N GLY A 233 17.13 -0.78 -23.87
CA GLY A 233 18.23 -0.25 -24.67
C GLY A 233 18.91 0.98 -24.06
N ALA A 234 18.26 1.69 -23.13
CA ALA A 234 18.84 2.82 -22.41
C ALA A 234 19.66 2.42 -21.17
N ILE A 235 19.63 1.16 -20.76
CA ILE A 235 20.41 0.66 -19.61
C ILE A 235 21.87 0.49 -20.03
N ILE A 236 22.76 1.33 -19.51
CA ILE A 236 24.19 1.29 -19.85
C ILE A 236 24.97 0.25 -19.04
N THR A 237 24.56 0.02 -17.79
CA THR A 237 25.24 -0.90 -16.86
C THR A 237 24.23 -1.76 -16.12
N THR A 238 24.59 -3.03 -15.88
CA THR A 238 23.80 -4.01 -15.13
C THR A 238 24.74 -4.99 -14.42
N ASP A 239 24.43 -5.34 -13.17
CA ASP A 239 25.18 -6.34 -12.38
C ASP A 239 26.72 -6.16 -12.39
N GLY A 240 27.15 -4.90 -12.20
CA GLY A 240 28.57 -4.53 -12.20
C GLY A 240 29.27 -4.55 -13.56
N LYS A 241 28.54 -4.78 -14.67
CA LYS A 241 29.06 -4.85 -16.03
C LYS A 241 28.37 -3.83 -16.96
N LEU A 242 28.99 -3.57 -18.11
CA LEU A 242 28.32 -2.85 -19.20
C LEU A 242 27.24 -3.76 -19.80
N ALA A 243 26.09 -3.19 -20.15
CA ALA A 243 25.07 -3.93 -20.88
C ALA A 243 25.56 -4.22 -22.32
N PRO A 244 25.02 -5.25 -22.99
CA PRO A 244 25.52 -5.71 -24.30
C PRO A 244 25.65 -4.59 -25.34
N ASN A 245 24.68 -3.67 -25.39
CA ASN A 245 24.68 -2.54 -26.35
C ASN A 245 25.78 -1.49 -26.08
N TYR A 246 26.46 -1.56 -24.94
CA TYR A 246 27.42 -0.57 -24.47
C TYR A 246 28.80 -1.16 -24.17
N GLU A 247 29.07 -2.43 -24.51
CA GLU A 247 30.36 -3.07 -24.26
C GLU A 247 31.53 -2.32 -24.93
N TYR A 248 31.29 -1.67 -26.08
CA TYR A 248 32.27 -0.83 -26.77
C TYR A 248 32.83 0.33 -25.92
N ILE A 249 32.11 0.74 -24.86
CA ILE A 249 32.59 1.76 -23.92
C ILE A 249 33.83 1.25 -23.16
N ALA A 250 33.98 -0.06 -22.95
CA ALA A 250 35.18 -0.63 -22.33
C ALA A 250 36.43 -0.32 -23.15
N ASP A 251 36.35 -0.51 -24.47
CA ASP A 251 37.44 -0.25 -25.41
C ASP A 251 37.79 1.23 -25.47
N LEU A 252 36.76 2.10 -25.51
CA LEU A 252 36.95 3.56 -25.47
C LEU A 252 37.63 4.01 -24.17
N ARG A 253 37.32 3.37 -23.05
CA ARG A 253 37.96 3.65 -21.75
C ARG A 253 39.41 3.18 -21.73
N GLN A 254 39.72 2.03 -22.32
CA GLN A 254 41.09 1.55 -22.47
C GLN A 254 41.91 2.46 -23.40
N ALA A 255 41.38 2.82 -24.56
CA ALA A 255 42.02 3.72 -25.52
C ALA A 255 42.29 5.11 -24.91
N LYS A 256 41.38 5.63 -24.08
CA LYS A 256 41.58 6.85 -23.29
C LYS A 256 42.58 6.68 -22.15
N GLY A 257 42.60 5.53 -21.47
CA GLY A 257 43.62 5.22 -20.46
C GLY A 257 45.04 5.17 -21.04
N VAL A 258 45.17 4.68 -22.27
CA VAL A 258 46.43 4.62 -23.02
C VAL A 258 46.84 6.00 -23.56
N THR A 259 45.90 6.88 -23.90
CA THR A 259 46.22 8.28 -24.28
C THR A 259 46.39 9.22 -23.08
N SER A 260 45.80 8.90 -21.92
CA SER A 260 45.97 9.65 -20.68
C SER A 260 47.26 9.29 -19.93
N SER A 261 47.91 8.18 -20.25
CA SER A 261 49.25 7.86 -19.74
C SER A 261 50.32 8.88 -20.20
N HIS A 262 50.04 9.60 -21.29
CA HIS A 262 50.88 10.69 -21.81
C HIS A 262 50.45 12.09 -21.37
N LYS A 263 49.29 12.26 -20.70
CA LYS A 263 48.93 13.53 -20.06
C LYS A 263 49.30 13.49 -18.58
N SER A 264 50.51 13.97 -18.30
CA SER A 264 50.97 14.51 -17.02
C SER A 264 50.59 13.71 -15.77
N ARG A 265 51.61 13.10 -15.15
CA ARG A 265 51.61 12.78 -13.73
C ARG A 265 51.53 14.09 -12.94
N VAL A 266 50.33 14.67 -12.81
CA VAL A 266 50.08 15.81 -11.94
C VAL A 266 50.17 15.27 -10.52
N MET A 267 51.24 15.63 -9.82
CA MET A 267 51.24 15.60 -8.36
C MET A 267 50.20 16.61 -7.88
N GLY A 268 48.96 16.14 -7.71
CA GLY A 268 47.86 16.86 -7.09
C GLY A 268 47.26 15.96 -6.03
N SER A 269 47.28 16.44 -4.79
CA SER A 269 46.69 15.82 -3.60
C SER A 269 45.31 15.23 -3.86
N ASP A 270 45.00 14.08 -3.25
CA ASP A 270 43.70 13.38 -3.23
C ASP A 270 42.48 14.32 -3.33
N GLU A 271 42.00 14.59 -4.55
CA GLU A 271 40.69 15.19 -4.75
C GLU A 271 39.65 14.06 -4.86
N LYS A 272 38.88 13.90 -3.78
CA LYS A 272 37.74 12.97 -3.69
C LYS A 272 36.79 13.22 -4.86
N LYS A 273 36.54 12.17 -5.65
CA LYS A 273 35.46 12.18 -6.65
C LYS A 273 34.13 11.93 -5.95
N VAL A 274 33.25 12.94 -5.92
CA VAL A 274 31.90 12.83 -5.37
C VAL A 274 30.92 12.61 -6.52
N LEU A 275 30.16 11.51 -6.45
CA LEU A 275 29.04 11.22 -7.34
C LEU A 275 27.77 11.78 -6.69
N LEU A 276 27.11 12.73 -7.36
CA LEU A 276 25.85 13.30 -6.90
C LEU A 276 24.70 12.74 -7.77
N LEU A 277 23.76 12.04 -7.14
CA LEU A 277 22.55 11.52 -7.79
C LEU A 277 21.32 12.15 -7.14
N GLY A 278 20.41 12.68 -7.97
CA GLY A 278 19.14 13.25 -7.52
C GLY A 278 18.08 13.14 -8.62
N ALA A 279 16.83 12.94 -8.22
CA ALA A 279 15.68 12.89 -9.14
C ALA A 279 15.16 14.31 -9.43
N GLY A 280 15.00 14.64 -10.72
CA GLY A 280 14.40 15.90 -11.17
C GLY A 280 15.32 17.13 -11.14
N MET A 281 14.71 18.33 -11.25
CA MET A 281 15.34 19.65 -11.46
C MET A 281 16.21 20.18 -10.29
N VAL A 282 16.52 19.37 -9.29
CA VAL A 282 17.17 19.79 -8.03
C VAL A 282 18.69 19.67 -8.10
N SER A 283 19.22 18.77 -8.93
CA SER A 283 20.65 18.50 -9.04
C SER A 283 21.44 19.66 -9.65
N GLY A 284 20.90 20.32 -10.68
CA GLY A 284 21.53 21.47 -11.36
C GLY A 284 21.73 22.68 -10.44
N PRO A 285 20.66 23.24 -9.82
CA PRO A 285 20.76 24.39 -8.92
C PRO A 285 21.64 24.14 -7.70
N PHE A 286 21.63 22.91 -7.16
CA PHE A 286 22.46 22.54 -6.01
C PHE A 286 23.95 22.42 -6.36
N ALA A 287 24.28 21.83 -7.53
CA ALA A 287 25.65 21.79 -8.03
C ALA A 287 26.19 23.19 -8.33
N ASP A 288 25.36 24.07 -8.89
CA ASP A 288 25.73 25.47 -9.19
C ASP A 288 25.86 26.33 -7.92
N PHE A 289 25.09 26.05 -6.86
CA PHE A 289 25.27 26.68 -5.56
C PHE A 289 26.58 26.28 -4.89
N TYR A 290 26.93 24.98 -4.95
CA TYR A 290 28.16 24.46 -4.32
C TYR A 290 29.43 24.85 -5.08
N SER A 291 29.38 24.98 -6.40
CA SER A 291 30.53 25.40 -7.23
C SER A 291 30.98 26.84 -6.98
N LYS A 292 30.12 27.67 -6.38
CA LYS A 292 30.35 29.09 -6.11
C LYS A 292 30.84 29.37 -4.68
N GLN A 293 31.00 28.34 -3.85
CA GLN A 293 31.55 28.48 -2.50
C GLN A 293 33.09 28.44 -2.55
N PRO A 294 33.82 29.33 -1.85
CA PRO A 294 35.28 29.28 -1.78
C PRO A 294 35.76 28.03 -1.00
N LYS A 295 36.92 27.48 -1.39
CA LYS A 295 37.52 26.28 -0.79
C LYS A 295 37.77 26.43 0.71
#